data_AF-A0A836UGK9-F1
#
_entry.id   AF-A0A836UGK9-F1
#
_cell.length_a   1.000
_cell.length_b   1.000
_cell.length_c   1.000
_cell.angle_alpha   90.00
_cell.angle_beta   90.00
_cell.angle_gamma   90.00
#
_symmetry.space_group_name_H-M   'P 1'
#
loop_
_entity.id
_entity.type
_entity.pdbx_description
1 polymer ?
#
loop_
_entity_poly.entity_id
_entity_poly.type
_entity_poly.pdbx_seq_one_letter_code
_entity_poly.pdbx_strand_id
1 'polypeptide(L)'
;MSESDHNFFAAASRGIAPLLSAELRDLGAPSVERTGAGASFTGSLEVGYRVCLWSRMASRVLLQLARVDASTSDALYEGLRQLRWVDHVAPTGTIAVRFNGTSAEIRNSHFGALRVKDAIVDHFRDTHGSRPSVNLDRPDLRIDVHLYKGEAVIGIDLSGGGLHRR
;
A
#
# COMPACT_ATOMS: atom_id res chain seq x y z
N MET A 1 21.24 -15.37 3.35
CA MET A 1 20.10 -14.66 3.97
C MET A 1 18.85 -15.28 3.37
N SER A 2 17.93 -15.81 4.16
CA SER A 2 16.64 -16.26 3.64
C SER A 2 15.88 -15.00 3.22
N GLU A 3 15.76 -14.74 1.92
CA GLU A 3 14.87 -13.71 1.43
C GLU A 3 13.44 -14.12 1.78
N SER A 4 12.77 -13.32 2.61
CA SER A 4 11.35 -13.50 2.86
C SER A 4 10.58 -13.11 1.60
N ASP A 5 9.69 -13.97 1.14
CA ASP A 5 8.78 -13.64 0.05
C ASP A 5 7.69 -12.68 0.56
N HIS A 6 7.54 -11.57 -0.14
CA HIS A 6 6.55 -10.54 0.11
C HIS A 6 5.47 -10.56 -0.96
N ASN A 7 4.29 -10.04 -0.62
CA ASN A 7 3.21 -9.81 -1.57
C ASN A 7 3.28 -8.38 -2.09
N PHE A 8 3.17 -8.22 -3.40
CA PHE A 8 3.17 -6.93 -4.07
C PHE A 8 1.96 -6.77 -4.98
N PHE A 9 1.62 -5.52 -5.25
CA PHE A 9 0.66 -5.15 -6.28
C PHE A 9 1.25 -4.08 -7.19
N ALA A 10 1.36 -4.38 -8.48
CA ALA A 10 1.71 -3.41 -9.51
C ALA A 10 0.42 -2.85 -10.12
N ALA A 11 0.11 -1.58 -9.83
CA ALA A 11 -1.06 -0.91 -10.37
C ALA A 11 -0.81 -0.46 -11.81
N ALA A 12 -1.78 -0.64 -12.72
CA ALA A 12 -1.68 -0.17 -14.09
C ALA A 12 -3.04 0.24 -14.66
N SER A 13 -3.01 0.96 -15.79
CA SER A 13 -4.21 1.31 -16.54
C SER A 13 -4.97 0.06 -16.99
N ARG A 14 -6.30 0.16 -17.03
CA ARG A 14 -7.17 -0.93 -17.49
C ARG A 14 -6.74 -1.40 -18.89
N GLY A 15 -6.68 -2.71 -19.09
CA GLY A 15 -6.28 -3.33 -20.36
C GLY A 15 -4.78 -3.62 -20.48
N ILE A 16 -3.93 -3.06 -19.61
CA ILE A 16 -2.47 -3.31 -19.64
C ILE A 16 -2.07 -4.57 -18.84
N ALA A 17 -2.95 -5.08 -17.98
CA ALA A 17 -2.66 -6.22 -17.09
C ALA A 17 -2.01 -7.44 -17.79
N PRO A 18 -2.40 -7.85 -19.02
CA PRO A 18 -1.73 -8.95 -19.71
C PRO A 18 -0.25 -8.69 -20.01
N LEU A 19 0.06 -7.48 -20.47
CA LEU A 19 1.42 -7.06 -20.81
C LEU A 19 2.25 -6.82 -19.55
N LEU A 20 1.68 -6.15 -18.54
CA LEU A 20 2.33 -5.97 -17.24
C LEU A 20 2.70 -7.32 -16.63
N SER A 21 1.82 -8.33 -16.75
CA SER A 21 2.13 -9.65 -16.19
C SER A 21 3.30 -10.35 -16.89
N ALA A 22 3.48 -10.13 -18.19
CA ALA A 22 4.64 -10.64 -18.91
C ALA A 22 5.90 -9.92 -18.41
N GLU A 23 5.86 -8.58 -18.36
CA GLU A 23 6.96 -7.76 -17.85
C GLU A 23 7.37 -8.15 -16.42
N LEU A 24 6.42 -8.37 -15.51
CA LEU A 24 6.72 -8.79 -14.14
C LEU A 24 7.46 -10.13 -14.08
N ARG A 25 7.08 -11.10 -14.92
CA ARG A 25 7.77 -12.39 -15.00
C ARG A 25 9.19 -12.23 -15.56
N ASP A 26 9.35 -11.41 -16.59
CA ASP A 26 10.66 -11.10 -17.17
C ASP A 26 11.57 -10.39 -16.16
N LEU A 27 10.99 -9.60 -15.26
CA LEU A 27 11.69 -8.96 -14.14
C LEU A 27 11.92 -9.91 -12.95
N GLY A 28 11.55 -11.19 -13.07
CA GLY A 28 11.84 -12.24 -12.09
C GLY A 28 10.80 -12.41 -10.99
N ALA A 29 9.55 -11.97 -11.20
CA ALA A 29 8.46 -12.29 -10.28
C ALA A 29 7.98 -13.74 -10.49
N PRO A 30 8.12 -14.64 -9.49
CA PRO A 30 7.81 -16.07 -9.62
C PRO A 30 6.32 -16.38 -9.83
N SER A 31 5.42 -15.63 -9.18
CA SER A 31 3.97 -15.81 -9.28
C SER A 31 3.33 -14.47 -9.62
N VAL A 32 2.55 -14.42 -10.69
CA VAL A 32 1.89 -13.21 -11.16
C VAL A 32 0.42 -13.49 -11.49
N GLU A 33 -0.47 -12.83 -10.76
CA GLU A 33 -1.91 -12.91 -10.92
C GLU A 33 -2.46 -11.60 -11.48
N ARG A 34 -3.23 -11.68 -12.56
CA ARG A 34 -3.85 -10.51 -13.19
C ARG A 34 -5.06 -10.04 -12.41
N THR A 35 -5.20 -8.74 -12.28
CA THR A 35 -6.43 -8.11 -11.77
C THR A 35 -6.93 -7.06 -12.75
N GLY A 36 -8.15 -6.57 -12.55
CA GLY A 36 -8.71 -5.49 -13.39
C GLY A 36 -7.96 -4.15 -13.28
N ALA A 37 -7.18 -3.96 -12.21
CA ALA A 37 -6.48 -2.72 -11.89
C ALA A 37 -4.94 -2.86 -11.98
N GLY A 38 -4.43 -4.00 -12.42
CA GLY A 38 -2.99 -4.28 -12.42
C GLY A 38 -2.66 -5.76 -12.33
N ALA A 39 -1.62 -6.10 -11.58
CA ALA A 39 -1.25 -7.48 -11.30
C ALA A 39 -0.66 -7.60 -9.88
N SER A 40 -1.07 -8.64 -9.16
CA SER A 40 -0.45 -9.05 -7.90
C SER A 40 0.72 -9.99 -8.19
N PHE A 41 1.79 -9.90 -7.41
CA PHE A 41 2.91 -10.80 -7.54
C PHE A 41 3.62 -11.05 -6.20
N THR A 42 4.37 -12.16 -6.11
CA THR A 42 5.23 -12.45 -4.96
C THR A 42 6.69 -12.28 -5.31
N GLY A 43 7.54 -12.11 -4.30
CA GLY A 43 8.99 -12.19 -4.46
C GLY A 43 9.75 -11.52 -3.31
N SER A 44 11.06 -11.47 -3.43
CA SER A 44 11.88 -10.73 -2.47
C SER A 44 11.74 -9.21 -2.63
N LEU A 45 12.24 -8.45 -1.66
CA LEU A 45 12.36 -7.01 -1.79
C LEU A 45 13.23 -6.60 -2.98
N GLU A 46 14.25 -7.39 -3.34
CA GLU A 46 15.05 -7.15 -4.54
C GLU A 46 14.18 -7.17 -5.79
N VAL A 47 13.29 -8.16 -5.93
CA VAL A 47 12.32 -8.21 -7.04
C VAL A 47 11.40 -7.00 -7.01
N GLY A 48 10.85 -6.64 -5.84
CA GLY A 48 10.02 -5.45 -5.68
C GLY A 48 10.71 -4.15 -6.14
N TYR A 49 11.96 -3.92 -5.72
CA TYR A 49 12.76 -2.78 -6.15
C TYR A 49 13.10 -2.84 -7.64
N ARG A 50 13.42 -4.02 -8.17
CA ARG A 50 13.67 -4.21 -9.60
C ARG A 50 12.46 -3.81 -10.43
N VAL A 51 11.25 -4.19 -10.01
CA VAL A 51 10.01 -3.75 -10.66
C VAL A 51 9.84 -2.24 -10.60
N CYS A 52 10.14 -1.59 -9.47
CA CYS A 52 10.06 -0.12 -9.35
C CYS A 52 11.01 0.58 -10.34
N LEU A 53 12.22 0.05 -10.52
CA LEU A 53 13.23 0.65 -11.40
C LEU A 53 12.93 0.40 -12.88
N TRP A 54 12.53 -0.82 -13.23
CA TRP A 54 12.54 -1.29 -14.62
C TRP A 54 11.17 -1.41 -15.28
N SER A 55 10.07 -1.47 -14.52
CA SER A 55 8.74 -1.59 -15.12
C SER A 55 8.37 -0.33 -15.90
N ARG A 56 7.99 -0.50 -17.17
CA ARG A 56 7.48 0.58 -18.03
C ARG A 56 5.96 0.62 -18.05
N MET A 57 5.31 -0.39 -17.46
CA MET A 57 3.87 -0.55 -17.49
C MET A 57 3.20 -0.25 -16.14
N ALA A 58 3.88 -0.52 -15.03
CA ALA A 58 3.38 -0.21 -13.71
C ALA A 58 3.35 1.31 -13.52
N SER A 59 2.22 1.81 -13.02
CA SER A 59 2.08 3.18 -12.55
C SER A 59 2.62 3.34 -11.12
N ARG A 60 2.49 2.29 -10.30
CA ARG A 60 3.00 2.18 -8.92
C ARG A 60 3.22 0.72 -8.54
N VAL A 61 4.08 0.48 -7.57
CA VAL A 61 4.34 -0.82 -6.94
C VAL A 61 4.06 -0.67 -5.44
N LEU A 62 3.11 -1.45 -4.94
CA LEU A 62 2.72 -1.47 -3.55
C LEU A 62 3.23 -2.75 -2.88
N LEU A 63 3.91 -2.64 -1.75
CA LEU A 63 4.18 -3.76 -0.85
C LEU A 63 2.95 -3.97 0.04
N GLN A 64 2.28 -5.12 -0.08
CA GLN A 64 1.08 -5.42 0.70
C GLN A 64 1.46 -5.83 2.13
N LEU A 65 1.03 -5.04 3.11
CA LEU A 65 1.31 -5.28 4.53
C LEU A 65 0.27 -6.20 5.17
N ALA A 66 -1.01 -5.93 4.90
CA ALA A 66 -2.10 -6.59 5.59
C ALA A 66 -3.41 -6.48 4.81
N ARG A 67 -4.35 -7.34 5.20
CA ARG A 67 -5.77 -7.25 4.88
C ARG A 67 -6.53 -7.17 6.19
N VAL A 68 -7.46 -6.22 6.31
CA VAL A 68 -8.26 -6.03 7.52
C VAL A 68 -9.73 -5.90 7.17
N ASP A 69 -10.59 -6.24 8.13
CA ASP A 69 -12.02 -5.96 8.01
C ASP A 69 -12.25 -4.44 7.93
N ALA A 70 -13.08 -4.04 6.99
CA ALA A 70 -13.53 -2.68 6.76
C ALA A 70 -15.04 -2.64 6.46
N SER A 71 -15.77 -3.60 7.02
CA SER A 71 -17.23 -3.62 7.07
C SER A 71 -17.80 -2.36 7.71
N THR A 72 -17.10 -1.82 8.72
CA THR A 72 -17.38 -0.52 9.35
C THR A 72 -16.11 0.33 9.44
N SER A 73 -16.29 1.63 9.68
CA SER A 73 -15.15 2.55 9.88
C SER A 73 -14.37 2.25 11.17
N ASP A 74 -15.01 1.62 12.15
CA ASP A 74 -14.37 1.21 13.41
C ASP A 74 -13.58 -0.08 13.26
N ALA A 75 -14.12 -1.06 12.51
CA ALA A 75 -13.38 -2.29 12.17
C ALA A 75 -12.09 -1.96 11.42
N LEU A 76 -12.17 -1.04 10.44
CA LEU A 76 -11.01 -0.54 9.71
C LEU A 76 -9.98 0.10 10.66
N TYR A 77 -10.45 0.97 11.55
CA TYR A 77 -9.59 1.69 12.50
C TYR A 77 -8.86 0.71 13.43
N GLU A 78 -9.58 -0.22 14.06
CA GLU A 78 -8.99 -1.19 14.98
C GLU A 78 -8.00 -2.13 14.29
N GLY A 79 -8.34 -2.62 13.09
CA GLY A 79 -7.43 -3.45 12.29
C GLY A 79 -6.13 -2.74 11.95
N LEU A 80 -6.19 -1.45 11.60
CA LEU A 80 -5.00 -0.64 11.31
C LEU A 80 -4.17 -0.34 12.56
N ARG A 81 -4.81 -0.08 13.70
CA ARG A 81 -4.14 0.25 14.96
C ARG A 81 -3.30 -0.92 15.51
N GLN A 82 -3.64 -2.15 15.13
CA GLN A 82 -2.91 -3.36 15.53
C GLN A 82 -1.65 -3.64 14.69
N LEU A 83 -1.48 -2.99 13.54
CA LEU A 83 -0.31 -3.20 12.70
C LEU A 83 0.94 -2.57 13.33
N ARG A 84 2.10 -3.22 13.13
CA ARG A 84 3.39 -2.76 13.65
C ARG A 84 4.00 -1.65 12.79
N TRP A 85 3.42 -0.45 12.85
CA TRP A 85 3.87 0.69 12.04
C TRP A 85 5.31 1.15 12.33
N VAL A 86 5.82 0.84 13.51
CA VAL A 86 7.20 1.11 13.93
C VAL A 86 8.25 0.46 13.03
N ASP A 87 7.89 -0.64 12.36
CA ASP A 87 8.78 -1.34 11.45
C ASP A 87 8.91 -0.60 10.10
N HIS A 88 8.11 0.45 9.87
CA HIS A 88 8.00 1.17 8.59
C HIS A 88 8.19 2.69 8.68
N VAL A 89 7.88 3.32 9.81
CA VAL A 89 8.08 4.76 10.02
C VAL A 89 8.46 5.05 11.47
N ALA A 90 9.37 6.00 11.66
CA ALA A 90 9.72 6.45 13.00
C ALA A 90 8.57 7.24 13.64
N PRO A 91 8.44 7.26 14.99
CA PRO A 91 7.46 8.11 15.68
C PRO A 91 7.62 9.60 15.37
N THR A 92 8.80 10.06 14.95
CA THR A 92 9.07 11.45 14.53
C THR A 92 8.96 11.67 13.02
N GLY A 93 8.67 10.62 12.24
CA GLY A 93 8.60 10.68 10.79
C GLY A 93 7.32 11.33 10.27
N THR A 94 7.14 11.27 8.96
CA THR A 94 6.00 11.84 8.24
C THR A 94 5.27 10.79 7.42
N ILE A 95 3.94 10.84 7.44
CA ILE A 95 3.09 9.92 6.68
C ILE A 95 2.20 10.66 5.68
N ALA A 96 1.84 9.97 4.59
CA ALA A 96 0.73 10.35 3.73
C ALA A 96 -0.13 9.13 3.42
N VAL A 97 -1.45 9.31 3.49
CA VAL A 97 -2.41 8.24 3.21
C VAL A 97 -3.14 8.53 1.91
N ARG A 98 -3.11 7.56 1.00
CA ARG A 98 -4.03 7.47 -0.13
C ARG A 98 -5.06 6.38 0.17
N PHE A 99 -6.32 6.72 0.05
CA PHE A 99 -7.41 5.77 0.19
C PHE A 99 -8.18 5.69 -1.13
N ASN A 100 -8.52 4.48 -1.55
CA ASN A 100 -9.28 4.22 -2.76
C ASN A 100 -10.44 3.28 -2.44
N GLY A 101 -11.62 3.56 -3.01
CA GLY A 101 -12.83 2.78 -2.77
C GLY A 101 -13.78 3.46 -1.78
N THR A 102 -14.98 2.91 -1.69
CA THR A 102 -16.09 3.40 -0.85
C THR A 102 -16.97 2.22 -0.44
N SER A 103 -17.64 2.37 0.70
CA SER A 103 -18.71 1.48 1.18
C SER A 103 -19.88 2.31 1.71
N ALA A 104 -20.93 1.65 2.19
CA ALA A 104 -22.06 2.33 2.84
C ALA A 104 -21.61 3.15 4.08
N GLU A 105 -20.63 2.62 4.82
CA GLU A 105 -20.03 3.21 6.03
C GLU A 105 -18.88 4.19 5.69
N ILE A 106 -18.10 3.92 4.64
CA ILE A 106 -16.98 4.77 4.19
C ILE A 106 -17.37 5.39 2.85
N ARG A 107 -18.20 6.43 2.90
CA ARG A 107 -18.88 6.99 1.72
C ARG A 107 -17.97 7.80 0.79
N ASN A 108 -16.84 8.28 1.30
CA ASN A 108 -15.87 9.00 0.50
C ASN A 108 -14.45 8.65 0.94
N SER A 109 -13.53 8.72 -0.01
CA SER A 109 -12.15 8.29 0.22
C SER A 109 -11.37 9.26 1.11
N HIS A 110 -11.77 10.53 1.21
CA HIS A 110 -11.14 11.48 2.15
C HIS A 110 -11.38 11.07 3.60
N PHE A 111 -12.62 10.70 3.94
CA PHE A 111 -12.97 10.17 5.26
C PHE A 111 -12.20 8.88 5.58
N GLY A 112 -12.11 7.94 4.62
CA GLY A 112 -11.30 6.73 4.78
C GLY A 112 -9.82 7.05 5.05
N ALA A 113 -9.23 7.99 4.32
CA ALA A 113 -7.84 8.42 4.54
C ALA A 113 -7.61 9.05 5.91
N LEU A 114 -8.57 9.87 6.40
CA LEU A 114 -8.53 10.42 7.75
C LEU A 114 -8.59 9.32 8.82
N ARG A 115 -9.50 8.36 8.67
CA ARG A 115 -9.66 7.25 9.62
C ARG A 115 -8.41 6.40 9.72
N VAL A 116 -7.76 6.12 8.59
CA VAL A 116 -6.46 5.41 8.54
C VAL A 116 -5.38 6.22 9.25
N LYS A 117 -5.25 7.52 8.93
CA LYS A 117 -4.27 8.41 9.57
C LYS A 117 -4.45 8.42 11.09
N ASP A 118 -5.69 8.52 11.57
CA ASP A 118 -5.98 8.54 13.00
C ASP A 118 -5.55 7.24 13.68
N ALA A 119 -5.87 6.07 13.09
CA ALA A 119 -5.46 4.77 13.63
C ALA A 119 -3.93 4.65 13.80
N ILE A 120 -3.17 5.13 12.81
CA ILE A 120 -1.70 5.10 12.83
C ILE A 120 -1.14 6.08 13.85
N VAL A 121 -1.66 7.31 13.88
CA VAL A 121 -1.23 8.34 14.83
C VAL A 121 -1.51 7.91 16.27
N ASP A 122 -2.67 7.32 16.52
CA ASP A 122 -3.07 6.86 17.85
C ASP A 122 -2.23 5.65 18.28
N HIS A 123 -1.95 4.71 17.37
CA HIS A 123 -1.00 3.63 17.63
C HIS A 123 0.34 4.16 18.18
N PHE A 124 0.96 5.13 17.51
CA PHE A 124 2.21 5.72 17.98
C PHE A 124 2.05 6.50 19.28
N ARG A 125 0.97 7.27 19.43
CA ARG A 125 0.73 8.05 20.65
C ARG A 125 0.68 7.15 21.87
N ASP A 126 -0.01 6.01 21.77
CA ASP A 126 -0.21 5.11 22.91
C ASP A 126 1.05 4.30 23.21
N THR A 127 1.80 3.89 22.19
CA THR A 127 2.95 3.00 22.35
C THR A 127 4.27 3.74 22.58
N HIS A 128 4.41 4.98 22.12
CA HIS A 128 5.67 5.75 22.14
C HIS A 128 5.53 7.17 22.73
N GLY A 129 4.32 7.61 23.11
CA GLY A 129 4.08 8.96 23.65
C GLY A 129 4.31 10.10 22.65
N SER A 130 4.57 9.77 21.38
CA SER A 130 4.86 10.69 20.28
C SER A 130 4.08 10.26 19.04
N ARG A 131 4.06 11.07 17.98
CA ARG A 131 3.30 10.74 16.77
C ARG A 131 3.97 11.25 15.50
N PRO A 132 3.89 10.47 14.40
CA PRO A 132 4.30 10.99 13.11
C PRO A 132 3.41 12.16 12.71
N SER A 133 3.99 13.10 11.98
CA SER A 133 3.26 14.21 11.39
C SER A 133 2.83 13.88 9.95
N VAL A 134 2.08 14.77 9.30
CA VAL A 134 1.61 14.56 7.92
C VAL A 134 2.40 15.44 6.97
N ASN A 135 2.97 14.83 5.93
CA ASN A 135 3.56 15.53 4.80
C ASN A 135 3.02 14.92 3.50
N LEU A 136 2.18 15.64 2.76
CA LEU A 136 1.54 15.11 1.56
C LEU A 136 2.48 15.08 0.33
N ASP A 137 3.50 15.94 0.33
CA ASP A 137 4.39 16.14 -0.82
C ASP A 137 5.56 15.15 -0.80
N ARG A 138 6.26 15.08 0.33
CA ARG A 138 7.44 14.22 0.54
C ARG A 138 7.35 13.48 1.88
N PRO A 139 6.39 12.56 2.05
CA PRO A 139 6.32 11.73 3.25
C PRO A 139 7.50 10.77 3.33
N ASP A 140 7.89 10.41 4.55
CA ASP A 140 8.81 9.30 4.80
C ASP A 140 8.13 7.95 4.52
N LEU A 141 6.82 7.85 4.80
CA LEU A 141 6.02 6.67 4.51
C LEU A 141 4.72 7.06 3.78
N ARG A 142 4.55 6.53 2.57
CA ARG A 142 3.31 6.63 1.80
C ARG A 142 2.52 5.33 1.90
N ILE A 143 1.31 5.43 2.41
CA ILE A 143 0.40 4.31 2.63
C ILE A 143 -0.71 4.37 1.57
N ASP A 144 -0.97 3.25 0.91
CA ASP A 144 -2.10 3.06 0.02
C ASP A 144 -3.07 2.06 0.65
N VAL A 145 -4.34 2.43 0.73
CA VAL A 145 -5.41 1.57 1.23
C VAL A 145 -6.45 1.42 0.14
N HIS A 146 -6.74 0.17 -0.24
CA HIS A 146 -7.78 -0.16 -1.19
C HIS A 146 -8.93 -0.90 -0.50
N LEU A 147 -10.09 -0.26 -0.44
CA LEU A 147 -11.32 -0.82 0.09
C LEU A 147 -12.12 -1.51 -1.02
N TYR A 148 -12.37 -2.80 -0.87
CA TYR A 148 -13.20 -3.58 -1.79
C TYR A 148 -13.99 -4.66 -1.05
N LYS A 149 -15.31 -4.69 -1.27
CA LYS A 149 -16.22 -5.71 -0.69
C LYS A 149 -16.11 -5.88 0.84
N GLY A 150 -15.92 -4.78 1.56
CA GLY A 150 -15.83 -4.80 3.03
C GLY A 150 -14.45 -5.21 3.57
N GLU A 151 -13.46 -5.43 2.72
CA GLU A 151 -12.07 -5.67 3.11
C GLU A 151 -11.20 -4.49 2.67
N ALA A 152 -10.28 -4.07 3.52
CA ALA A 152 -9.24 -3.11 3.18
C ALA A 152 -7.90 -3.82 3.00
N VAL A 153 -7.27 -3.62 1.84
CA VAL A 153 -5.89 -4.04 1.57
C VAL A 153 -4.98 -2.86 1.84
N ILE A 154 -4.02 -3.02 2.75
CA ILE A 154 -3.06 -1.99 3.14
C ILE A 154 -1.73 -2.29 2.47
N GLY A 155 -1.12 -1.27 1.85
CA GLY A 155 0.23 -1.38 1.33
C GLY A 155 1.07 -0.12 1.46
N ILE A 156 2.38 -0.30 1.34
CA ILE A 156 3.37 0.78 1.25
C ILE A 156 3.66 1.04 -0.22
N ASP A 157 3.58 2.29 -0.64
CA ASP A 157 3.98 2.71 -1.99
C ASP A 157 5.51 2.80 -2.08
N LEU A 158 6.12 1.81 -2.72
CA LEU A 158 7.57 1.75 -2.93
C LEU A 158 8.04 2.64 -4.09
N SER A 159 7.12 3.14 -4.91
CA SER A 159 7.44 4.00 -6.05
C SER A 159 7.59 5.47 -5.64
N GLY A 160 6.99 5.85 -4.51
CA GLY A 160 6.91 7.23 -4.00
C GLY A 160 6.03 8.13 -4.87
N GLY A 161 6.44 8.35 -6.11
CA GLY A 161 5.66 9.00 -7.17
C GLY A 161 5.12 8.01 -8.21
N GLY A 162 4.29 8.50 -9.13
CA GLY A 162 3.93 7.68 -10.29
C GLY A 162 5.17 7.39 -11.15
N LEU A 163 5.40 6.12 -11.47
CA LEU A 163 6.59 5.63 -12.22
C LEU A 163 6.71 6.15 -13.66
N HIS A 164 5.67 6.85 -14.16
CA HIS A 164 5.71 7.55 -15.45
C HIS A 164 6.55 8.83 -15.41
N ARG A 165 6.86 9.36 -14.23
CA ARG A 165 7.72 10.54 -14.05
C ARG A 165 9.18 10.08 -13.97
N ARG A 166 9.76 9.75 -15.12
CA ARG A 166 11.15 9.33 -15.30
C ARG A 166 12.04 10.49 -15.72
#